data_AF-A0A7S4V681-F1
#
_entry.id   AF-A0A7S4V681-F1
#
_cell.length_a   1.000
_cell.length_b   1.000
_cell.length_c   1.000
_cell.angle_alpha   90.00
_cell.angle_beta   90.00
_cell.angle_gamma   90.00
#
_symmetry.space_group_name_H-M   'P 1'
#
loop_
_entity.id
_entity.type
_entity.pdbx_description
1 polymer ?
#
loop_
_entity_poly.entity_id
_entity_poly.type
_entity_poly.pdbx_seq_one_letter_code
_entity_poly.pdbx_strand_id
1 'polypeptide(L)'
;MGGDLAKIRIVGQYLIEVWKAAGMDLSNVVFKWASEEITNHADKYWPTMLDVGRRFNVTRIKKCCQIMGRLEGSLTAAQILYPLMQCTDVFFLKADICQLGVDQRKVNMLAREYCDAAGLKFKPVILSHHMLYGLKAGQEKMSKSDPDSAVFMEDTAEDVERKINLAYCPNKEKTDETNDAAPAEEVDAGKESMHLQVDTLKNPCLDYVQHIILCPPGATFTAGGKTYSDFTSVKSAFLSGEMTEQNLKKGLTDGLNELLEPVRQHFTNDENARTLLAQVRQFKKEDLKAASSDEKEERRLNLVATGKISSAGGHVVFAPLPTASPTLQMATDILARLALGGDKKKILFLSDWSAHVCSSCDADKKAIAAYHTVLLSGLRSLDPALMDDVTVVTQSDAILSDPSNYWISVINIGRHFRLDDIMGPNMKDSDAVGPVVGRLMRVADVMGLDPASIALPTAAGDVDGFGGADVDENII
;
A
#
# COMPACT_ATOMS: atom_id res chain seq x y z
N MET A 1 -13.97 7.18 2.31
CA MET A 1 -13.48 7.96 1.15
C MET A 1 -13.74 7.25 -0.18
N GLY A 2 -14.27 6.01 -0.20
CA GLY A 2 -14.64 5.31 -1.45
C GLY A 2 -13.56 5.21 -2.54
N GLY A 3 -12.26 5.18 -2.18
CA GLY A 3 -11.15 5.12 -3.14
C GLY A 3 -10.96 6.37 -4.00
N ASP A 4 -11.60 7.49 -3.66
CA ASP A 4 -11.48 8.77 -4.38
C ASP A 4 -10.17 9.51 -4.01
N LEU A 5 -9.29 9.70 -4.99
CA LEU A 5 -7.98 10.31 -4.79
C LEU A 5 -8.05 11.80 -4.42
N ALA A 6 -9.02 12.55 -4.93
CA ALA A 6 -9.19 13.96 -4.60
C ALA A 6 -9.61 14.11 -3.13
N LYS A 7 -10.58 13.29 -2.71
CA LYS A 7 -11.01 13.18 -1.32
C LYS A 7 -9.86 12.75 -0.39
N ILE A 8 -9.04 11.78 -0.80
CA ILE A 8 -7.83 11.35 -0.05
C ILE A 8 -6.83 12.50 0.09
N ARG A 9 -6.62 13.30 -0.97
CA ARG A 9 -5.71 14.45 -0.92
C ARG A 9 -6.18 15.53 0.05
N ILE A 10 -7.49 15.82 0.11
CA ILE A 10 -8.07 16.74 1.09
C ILE A 10 -7.84 16.23 2.52
N VAL A 11 -8.06 14.93 2.78
CA VAL A 11 -7.76 14.34 4.10
C VAL A 11 -6.27 14.42 4.43
N GLY A 12 -5.38 14.23 3.46
CA GLY A 12 -3.94 14.40 3.68
C GLY A 12 -3.56 15.84 4.05
N GLN A 13 -4.18 16.85 3.42
CA GLN A 13 -3.99 18.25 3.76
C GLN A 13 -4.49 18.54 5.18
N TYR A 14 -5.65 18.01 5.55
CA TYR A 14 -6.16 18.06 6.93
C TYR A 14 -5.15 17.48 7.95
N LEU A 15 -4.58 16.31 7.67
CA LEU A 15 -3.60 15.67 8.56
C LEU A 15 -2.33 16.51 8.73
N ILE A 16 -1.85 17.15 7.66
CA ILE A 16 -0.71 18.07 7.73
C ILE A 16 -1.00 19.25 8.67
N GLU A 17 -2.21 19.82 8.60
CA GLU A 17 -2.61 20.92 9.50
C GLU A 17 -2.72 20.46 10.97
N VAL A 18 -3.25 19.25 11.22
CA VAL A 18 -3.23 18.65 12.56
C VAL A 18 -1.80 18.52 13.09
N TRP A 19 -0.88 17.99 12.28
CA TRP A 19 0.52 17.77 12.68
C TRP A 19 1.28 19.07 12.94
N LYS A 20 1.03 20.12 12.16
CA LYS A 20 1.61 21.44 12.42
C LYS A 20 1.15 22.03 13.75
N ALA A 21 -0.10 21.77 14.14
CA ALA A 21 -0.67 22.24 15.39
C ALA A 21 -0.33 21.36 16.61
N ALA A 22 0.22 20.16 16.40
CA ALA A 22 0.52 19.19 17.46
C ALA A 22 1.81 19.49 18.26
N GLY A 23 2.46 20.63 18.03
CA GLY A 23 3.65 21.06 18.80
C GLY A 23 4.96 20.36 18.40
N MET A 24 5.04 19.80 17.19
CA MET A 24 6.29 19.24 16.67
C MET A 24 7.29 20.33 16.28
N ASP A 25 8.59 20.06 16.44
CA ASP A 25 9.63 20.88 15.82
C ASP A 25 9.66 20.66 14.31
N LEU A 26 9.03 21.58 13.58
CA LEU A 26 8.92 21.50 12.12
C LEU A 26 10.22 21.82 11.38
N SER A 27 11.28 22.28 12.06
CA SER A 27 12.55 22.59 11.39
C SER A 27 13.24 21.35 10.80
N ASN A 28 12.95 20.17 11.38
CA ASN A 28 13.51 18.89 10.99
C ASN A 28 12.46 17.89 10.48
N VAL A 29 11.25 18.37 10.16
CA VAL A 29 10.13 17.54 9.67
C VAL A 29 9.77 17.94 8.25
N VAL A 30 9.65 16.94 7.37
CA VAL A 30 9.25 17.14 5.98
C VAL A 30 8.02 16.30 5.68
N PHE A 31 6.95 16.94 5.22
CA PHE A 31 5.76 16.27 4.73
C PHE A 31 5.91 16.00 3.22
N LYS A 32 5.86 14.72 2.83
CA LYS A 32 5.99 14.28 1.44
C LYS A 32 4.71 13.62 0.94
N TRP A 33 4.31 13.95 -0.28
CA TRP A 33 3.21 13.28 -0.97
C TRP A 33 3.76 12.12 -1.79
N ALA A 34 3.44 10.88 -1.39
CA ALA A 34 3.92 9.67 -2.07
C ALA A 34 3.66 9.72 -3.58
N SER A 35 2.46 10.12 -4.01
CA SER A 35 2.11 10.25 -5.43
C SER A 35 3.02 11.20 -6.21
N GLU A 36 3.43 12.31 -5.60
CA GLU A 36 4.27 13.31 -6.26
C GLU A 36 5.72 12.83 -6.32
N GLU A 37 6.25 12.36 -5.19
CA GLU A 37 7.63 11.86 -5.10
C GLU A 37 7.86 10.66 -6.02
N ILE A 38 6.93 9.69 -6.04
CA ILE A 38 7.02 8.50 -6.88
C ILE A 38 6.89 8.87 -8.36
N THR A 39 5.94 9.73 -8.74
CA THR A 39 5.74 10.13 -10.14
C THR A 39 6.96 10.88 -10.67
N ASN A 40 7.53 11.79 -9.89
CA ASN A 40 8.71 12.58 -10.27
C ASN A 40 10.00 11.74 -10.39
N HIS A 41 10.01 10.53 -9.84
CA HIS A 41 11.15 9.62 -9.85
C HIS A 41 10.77 8.21 -10.32
N ALA A 42 9.80 8.13 -11.23
CA ALA A 42 9.21 6.87 -11.68
C ALA A 42 10.25 5.93 -12.32
N ASP A 43 11.27 6.49 -12.98
CA ASP A 43 12.40 5.80 -13.59
C ASP A 43 13.30 5.07 -12.57
N LYS A 44 13.19 5.41 -11.29
CA LYS A 44 13.97 4.80 -10.20
C LYS A 44 13.11 3.98 -9.26
N TYR A 45 11.96 4.52 -8.87
CA TYR A 45 11.08 3.90 -7.89
C TYR A 45 10.55 2.55 -8.39
N TRP A 46 9.92 2.55 -9.57
CA TRP A 46 9.25 1.35 -10.08
C TRP A 46 10.21 0.22 -10.43
N PRO A 47 11.38 0.47 -11.08
CA PRO A 47 12.37 -0.60 -11.26
C PRO A 47 12.86 -1.21 -9.95
N THR A 48 12.93 -0.44 -8.87
CA THR A 48 13.27 -0.95 -7.54
C THR A 48 12.14 -1.81 -6.98
N MET A 49 10.88 -1.38 -7.10
CA MET A 49 9.72 -2.18 -6.70
C MET A 49 9.66 -3.52 -7.46
N LEU A 50 9.91 -3.50 -8.77
CA LEU A 50 9.99 -4.72 -9.58
C LEU A 50 11.15 -5.62 -9.14
N ASP A 51 12.28 -5.04 -8.72
CA ASP A 51 13.40 -5.80 -8.15
C ASP A 51 13.06 -6.44 -6.79
N VAL A 52 12.27 -5.77 -5.95
CA VAL A 52 11.72 -6.36 -4.72
C VAL A 52 10.79 -7.51 -5.10
N GLY A 53 9.82 -7.28 -5.99
CA GLY A 53 8.83 -8.28 -6.40
C GLY A 53 9.44 -9.56 -6.95
N ARG A 54 10.47 -9.49 -7.79
CA ARG A 54 11.09 -10.71 -8.35
C ARG A 54 11.83 -11.58 -7.32
N ARG A 55 12.20 -11.04 -6.15
CA ARG A 55 13.05 -11.71 -5.15
C ARG A 55 12.28 -12.44 -4.06
N PHE A 56 10.97 -12.24 -3.97
CA PHE A 56 10.13 -12.84 -2.93
C PHE A 56 9.01 -13.66 -3.54
N ASN A 57 8.52 -14.64 -2.77
CA ASN A 57 7.37 -15.46 -3.17
C ASN A 57 6.05 -14.89 -2.68
N VAL A 58 4.95 -15.36 -3.27
CA VAL A 58 3.59 -14.93 -2.92
C VAL A 58 3.29 -15.17 -1.43
N THR A 59 3.72 -16.30 -0.86
CA THR A 59 3.57 -16.61 0.58
C THR A 59 4.13 -15.48 1.45
N ARG A 60 5.33 -15.01 1.13
CA ARG A 60 6.02 -13.98 1.91
C ARG A 60 5.32 -12.63 1.81
N ILE A 61 4.75 -12.30 0.65
CA ILE A 61 4.01 -11.06 0.43
C ILE A 61 2.62 -11.11 1.06
N LYS A 62 1.89 -12.24 0.97
CA LYS A 62 0.61 -12.47 1.66
C LYS A 62 0.73 -12.20 3.16
N LYS A 63 1.81 -12.69 3.78
CA LYS A 63 2.12 -12.40 5.20
C LYS A 63 2.25 -10.92 5.51
N CYS A 64 2.71 -10.10 4.57
CA CYS A 64 2.79 -8.65 4.73
C CYS A 64 1.45 -7.93 4.54
N CYS A 65 0.41 -8.54 3.97
CA CYS A 65 -0.87 -7.85 3.75
C CYS A 65 -1.57 -7.42 5.05
N GLN A 66 -1.16 -7.98 6.19
CA GLN A 66 -1.62 -7.57 7.52
C GLN A 66 -1.33 -6.09 7.83
N ILE A 67 -0.33 -5.47 7.19
CA ILE A 67 -0.03 -4.04 7.37
C ILE A 67 -1.20 -3.12 7.00
N MET A 68 -2.14 -3.63 6.20
CA MET A 68 -3.36 -2.95 5.77
C MET A 68 -4.60 -3.35 6.62
N GLY A 69 -4.42 -4.12 7.69
CA GLY A 69 -5.50 -4.62 8.55
C GLY A 69 -6.40 -5.66 7.86
N ARG A 70 -5.84 -6.53 7.03
CA ARG A 70 -6.58 -7.56 6.29
C ARG A 70 -6.02 -8.96 6.51
N LEU A 71 -6.92 -9.96 6.51
CA LEU A 71 -6.60 -11.39 6.52
C LEU A 71 -6.07 -11.89 5.17
N GLU A 72 -5.30 -12.97 5.21
CA GLU A 72 -4.66 -13.57 4.03
C GLU A 72 -5.66 -14.24 3.06
N GLY A 73 -6.89 -14.55 3.51
CA GLY A 73 -7.84 -15.42 2.80
C GLY A 73 -8.70 -14.79 1.70
N SER A 74 -8.74 -13.46 1.54
CA SER A 74 -9.53 -12.81 0.48
C SER A 74 -8.80 -11.63 -0.15
N LEU A 75 -7.59 -11.88 -0.63
CA LEU A 75 -6.74 -10.83 -1.17
C LEU A 75 -7.07 -10.52 -2.64
N THR A 76 -7.32 -9.25 -2.94
CA THR A 76 -7.28 -8.70 -4.30
C THR A 76 -5.84 -8.62 -4.78
N ALA A 77 -5.58 -8.68 -6.09
CA ALA A 77 -4.21 -8.64 -6.59
C ALA A 77 -3.49 -7.30 -6.31
N ALA A 78 -4.21 -6.18 -6.17
CA ALA A 78 -3.65 -4.88 -5.78
C ALA A 78 -3.06 -4.89 -4.37
N GLN A 79 -3.52 -5.78 -3.50
CA GLN A 79 -3.03 -5.89 -2.12
C GLN A 79 -1.66 -6.52 -2.03
N ILE A 80 -1.19 -7.16 -3.10
CA ILE A 80 0.19 -7.64 -3.23
C ILE A 80 1.13 -6.50 -3.62
N LEU A 81 0.65 -5.53 -4.40
CA LEU A 81 1.47 -4.36 -4.79
C LEU A 81 1.80 -3.47 -3.59
N TYR A 82 0.88 -3.32 -2.64
CA TYR A 82 1.05 -2.38 -1.53
C TYR A 82 2.25 -2.71 -0.62
N PRO A 83 2.46 -3.96 -0.14
CA PRO A 83 3.69 -4.32 0.58
C PRO A 83 4.98 -4.14 -0.23
N LEU A 84 4.94 -4.39 -1.55
CA LEU A 84 6.11 -4.21 -2.41
C LEU A 84 6.49 -2.72 -2.52
N MET A 85 5.48 -1.86 -2.69
CA MET A 85 5.64 -0.40 -2.69
C MET A 85 6.18 0.10 -1.35
N GLN A 86 5.55 -0.28 -0.23
CA GLN A 86 5.99 0.17 1.09
C GLN A 86 7.39 -0.35 1.47
N CYS A 87 7.78 -1.54 1.00
CA CYS A 87 9.16 -2.01 1.12
C CYS A 87 10.13 -1.15 0.30
N THR A 88 9.73 -0.75 -0.91
CA THR A 88 10.51 0.12 -1.80
C THR A 88 10.69 1.52 -1.21
N ASP A 89 9.66 2.06 -0.55
CA ASP A 89 9.67 3.37 0.10
C ASP A 89 10.85 3.53 1.08
N VAL A 90 11.22 2.47 1.80
CA VAL A 90 12.35 2.48 2.75
C VAL A 90 13.65 2.90 2.06
N PHE A 91 13.91 2.36 0.87
CA PHE A 91 15.12 2.65 0.09
C PHE A 91 14.99 3.93 -0.71
N PHE A 92 13.79 4.20 -1.22
CA PHE A 92 13.51 5.39 -2.01
C PHE A 92 13.65 6.68 -1.17
N LEU A 93 13.10 6.66 0.04
CA LEU A 93 13.25 7.75 1.01
C LEU A 93 14.64 7.78 1.66
N LYS A 94 15.46 6.75 1.44
CA LYS A 94 16.76 6.55 2.09
C LYS A 94 16.64 6.61 3.62
N ALA A 95 15.63 5.93 4.16
CA ALA A 95 15.37 5.93 5.59
C ALA A 95 16.42 5.07 6.32
N ASP A 96 17.18 5.69 7.22
CA ASP A 96 18.08 4.97 8.12
C ASP A 96 17.29 4.21 9.20
N ILE A 97 16.16 4.78 9.63
CA ILE A 97 15.29 4.25 10.68
C ILE A 97 13.84 4.22 10.19
N CYS A 98 13.23 3.03 10.19
CA CYS A 98 11.80 2.86 9.98
C CYS A 98 11.07 2.99 11.33
N GLN A 99 10.52 4.17 11.61
CA GLN A 99 9.76 4.47 12.82
C GLN A 99 8.26 4.40 12.53
N LEU A 100 7.65 3.25 12.77
CA LEU A 100 6.26 2.93 12.42
C LEU A 100 5.65 2.05 13.54
N GLY A 101 4.33 1.83 13.53
CA GLY A 101 3.69 0.93 14.49
C GLY A 101 4.20 -0.51 14.38
N VAL A 102 4.05 -1.30 15.45
CA VAL A 102 4.40 -2.74 15.44
C VAL A 102 3.63 -3.50 14.35
N ASP A 103 2.43 -3.05 13.99
CA ASP A 103 1.62 -3.61 12.92
C ASP A 103 2.30 -3.54 11.53
N GLN A 104 3.25 -2.62 11.35
CA GLN A 104 4.06 -2.47 10.14
C GLN A 104 5.34 -3.35 10.15
N ARG A 105 5.60 -4.12 11.21
CA ARG A 105 6.87 -4.88 11.36
C ARG A 105 7.14 -5.85 10.22
N LYS A 106 6.12 -6.48 9.64
CA LYS A 106 6.31 -7.55 8.64
C LYS A 106 6.90 -7.02 7.33
N VAL A 107 6.50 -5.83 6.89
CA VAL A 107 7.07 -5.16 5.70
C VAL A 107 8.42 -4.52 6.01
N ASN A 108 8.62 -4.00 7.23
CA ASN A 108 9.93 -3.53 7.66
C ASN A 108 10.98 -4.67 7.69
N MET A 109 10.56 -5.87 8.12
CA MET A 109 11.41 -7.07 8.01
C MET A 109 11.63 -7.50 6.56
N LEU A 110 10.63 -7.35 5.68
CA LEU A 110 10.78 -7.60 4.25
C LEU A 110 11.87 -6.70 3.65
N ALA A 111 11.95 -5.42 4.04
CA ALA A 111 13.02 -4.52 3.61
C ALA A 111 14.41 -5.02 4.06
N ARG A 112 14.53 -5.55 5.28
CA ARG A 112 15.80 -6.12 5.76
C ARG A 112 16.19 -7.39 5.02
N GLU A 113 15.23 -8.27 4.74
CA GLU A 113 15.42 -9.47 3.91
C GLU A 113 15.80 -9.08 2.47
N TYR A 114 15.24 -7.99 1.95
CA TYR A 114 15.58 -7.48 0.62
C TYR A 114 17.03 -7.03 0.56
N CYS A 115 17.56 -6.43 1.63
CA CYS A 115 18.97 -6.09 1.71
C CYS A 115 19.86 -7.33 1.56
N ASP A 116 19.50 -8.45 2.21
CA ASP A 116 20.22 -9.72 2.06
C ASP A 116 20.13 -10.26 0.63
N ALA A 117 18.92 -10.30 0.07
CA ALA A 117 18.70 -10.80 -1.29
C ALA A 117 19.42 -9.95 -2.35
N ALA A 118 19.44 -8.63 -2.19
CA ALA A 118 20.04 -7.67 -3.11
C ALA A 118 21.53 -7.38 -2.84
N GLY A 119 22.13 -7.96 -1.79
CA GLY A 119 23.53 -7.74 -1.43
C GLY A 119 23.81 -6.33 -0.88
N LEU A 120 22.81 -5.66 -0.32
CA LEU A 120 22.94 -4.35 0.31
C LEU A 120 23.48 -4.50 1.73
N LYS A 121 24.58 -3.79 2.02
CA LYS A 121 25.25 -3.86 3.34
C LYS A 121 24.46 -3.16 4.44
N PHE A 122 23.85 -2.03 4.12
CA PHE A 122 23.17 -1.19 5.10
C PHE A 122 21.71 -1.58 5.19
N LYS A 123 21.35 -2.21 6.31
CA LYS A 123 19.96 -2.56 6.63
C LYS A 123 19.33 -1.44 7.45
N PRO A 124 18.08 -1.05 7.15
CA PRO A 124 17.37 -0.05 7.94
C PRO A 124 17.18 -0.55 9.38
N VAL A 125 17.31 0.36 10.35
CA VAL A 125 16.96 0.10 11.74
C VAL A 125 15.45 0.10 11.86
N ILE A 126 14.87 -0.93 12.49
CA ILE A 126 13.42 -0.98 12.71
C ILE A 126 13.16 -0.55 14.14
N LEU A 127 12.55 0.62 14.31
CA LEU A 127 12.21 1.19 15.62
C LEU A 127 10.69 1.26 15.73
N SER A 128 10.06 0.11 15.98
CA SER A 128 8.61 0.02 16.07
C SER A 128 8.07 0.61 17.38
N HIS A 129 7.02 1.43 17.32
CA HIS A 129 6.34 1.97 18.50
C HIS A 129 5.11 1.17 18.92
N HIS A 130 4.77 1.27 20.20
CA HIS A 130 3.62 0.61 20.82
C HIS A 130 2.29 0.95 20.13
N MET A 131 1.41 -0.06 20.01
CA MET A 131 0.06 0.11 19.50
C MET A 131 -0.87 0.47 20.65
N LEU A 132 -1.42 1.68 20.64
CA LEU A 132 -2.40 2.13 21.64
C LEU A 132 -3.69 1.28 21.58
N TYR A 133 -4.20 0.92 22.76
CA TYR A 133 -5.46 0.18 22.88
C TYR A 133 -6.67 0.99 22.40
N GLY A 134 -7.70 0.27 21.92
CA GLY A 134 -9.03 0.86 21.73
C GLY A 134 -9.72 1.08 23.08
N LEU A 135 -10.59 2.09 23.17
CA LEU A 135 -11.23 2.45 24.44
C LEU A 135 -12.21 1.38 24.95
N LYS A 136 -12.75 0.50 24.10
CA LYS A 136 -13.72 -0.53 24.53
C LYS A 136 -13.02 -1.85 24.88
N ALA A 137 -13.68 -2.65 25.71
CA ALA A 137 -13.16 -3.95 26.14
C ALA A 137 -12.92 -4.88 24.93
N GLY A 138 -11.77 -5.56 24.90
CA GLY A 138 -11.40 -6.50 23.84
C GLY A 138 -10.83 -5.86 22.57
N GLN A 139 -10.70 -4.53 22.51
CA GLN A 139 -10.09 -3.84 21.37
C GLN A 139 -8.59 -3.64 21.58
N GLU A 140 -7.79 -4.53 20.99
CA GLU A 140 -6.31 -4.47 21.06
C GLU A 140 -5.71 -3.28 20.27
N LYS A 141 -6.53 -2.63 19.43
CA LYS A 141 -6.16 -1.44 18.65
C LYS A 141 -7.39 -0.58 18.44
N MET A 142 -7.21 0.75 18.40
CA MET A 142 -8.24 1.68 17.96
C MET A 142 -8.74 1.34 16.54
N SER A 143 -10.06 1.27 16.36
CA SER A 143 -10.67 0.90 15.07
C SER A 143 -11.36 2.10 14.41
N LYS A 144 -11.34 2.14 13.08
CA LYS A 144 -12.05 3.18 12.32
C LYS A 144 -13.56 2.92 12.23
N SER A 145 -14.00 1.68 12.48
CA SER A 145 -15.39 1.24 12.38
C SER A 145 -16.23 1.76 13.55
N ASP A 146 -15.61 2.02 14.69
CA ASP A 146 -16.28 2.46 15.91
C ASP A 146 -15.74 3.83 16.35
N PRO A 147 -16.46 4.93 16.10
CA PRO A 147 -16.04 6.28 16.45
C PRO A 147 -15.79 6.51 17.95
N ASP A 148 -16.35 5.65 18.81
CA ASP A 148 -16.16 5.71 20.26
C ASP A 148 -15.03 4.79 20.75
N SER A 149 -14.35 4.07 19.84
CA SER A 149 -13.15 3.28 20.17
C SER A 149 -11.87 4.12 20.25
N ALA A 150 -11.91 5.38 19.79
CA ALA A 150 -10.75 6.25 19.66
C ALA A 150 -11.07 7.71 20.02
N VAL A 151 -10.11 8.42 20.60
CA VAL A 151 -10.15 9.89 20.71
C VAL A 151 -9.57 10.48 19.43
N PHE A 152 -10.33 11.35 18.75
CA PHE A 152 -9.87 12.04 17.55
C PHE A 152 -9.23 13.38 17.89
N MET A 153 -8.32 13.83 17.03
CA MET A 153 -7.54 15.07 17.23
C MET A 153 -8.40 16.33 17.27
N GLU A 154 -9.62 16.26 16.72
CA GLU A 154 -10.59 17.35 16.69
C GLU A 154 -11.78 17.20 17.65
N ASP A 155 -11.81 16.15 18.48
CA ASP A 155 -12.92 15.90 19.42
C ASP A 155 -13.08 17.10 20.37
N THR A 156 -14.33 17.49 20.66
CA THR A 156 -14.60 18.54 21.65
C THR A 156 -14.25 18.05 23.06
N ALA A 157 -14.18 18.97 24.03
CA ALA A 157 -13.90 18.58 25.41
C ALA A 157 -14.94 17.60 25.98
N GLU A 158 -16.21 17.81 25.59
CA GLU A 158 -17.33 16.96 25.97
C GLU A 158 -17.27 15.58 25.30
N ASP A 159 -16.83 15.51 24.04
CA ASP A 159 -16.65 14.24 23.34
C ASP A 159 -15.52 13.41 23.95
N VAL A 160 -14.40 14.05 24.32
CA VAL A 160 -13.30 13.40 25.05
C VAL A 160 -13.81 12.87 26.39
N GLU A 161 -14.48 13.70 27.17
CA GLU A 161 -15.03 13.31 28.48
C GLU A 161 -15.99 12.12 28.35
N ARG A 162 -16.92 12.18 27.39
CA ARG A 162 -17.88 11.12 27.11
C ARG A 162 -17.17 9.80 26.77
N LYS A 163 -16.19 9.83 25.86
CA LYS A 163 -15.44 8.64 25.42
C LYS A 163 -14.62 8.02 26.55
N ILE A 164 -13.89 8.83 27.32
CA ILE A 164 -13.06 8.35 28.43
C ILE A 164 -13.93 7.82 29.58
N ASN A 165 -15.06 8.46 29.88
CA ASN A 165 -16.00 7.96 30.89
C ASN A 165 -16.53 6.56 30.54
N LEU A 166 -16.78 6.29 29.25
CA LEU A 166 -17.24 5.00 28.74
C LEU A 166 -16.11 3.97 28.51
N ALA A 167 -14.85 4.38 28.61
CA ALA A 167 -13.72 3.50 28.33
C ALA A 167 -13.61 2.35 29.33
N TYR A 168 -13.17 1.19 28.85
CA TYR A 168 -12.84 0.04 29.67
C TYR A 168 -11.66 0.36 30.61
N CYS A 169 -11.78 0.08 31.90
CA CYS A 169 -10.75 0.47 32.87
C CYS A 169 -10.62 -0.53 34.02
N PRO A 170 -10.25 -1.80 33.75
CA PRO A 170 -10.15 -2.83 34.78
C PRO A 170 -8.99 -2.53 35.76
N ASN A 171 -9.21 -2.81 37.04
CA ASN A 171 -8.18 -2.78 38.09
C ASN A 171 -7.74 -4.18 38.56
N LYS A 172 -8.28 -5.22 37.94
CA LYS A 172 -7.92 -6.63 38.14
C LYS A 172 -7.98 -7.34 36.80
N GLU A 173 -7.13 -8.34 36.64
CA GLU A 173 -7.20 -9.24 35.49
C GLU A 173 -8.56 -9.96 35.49
N LYS A 174 -9.13 -10.19 34.30
CA LYS A 174 -10.28 -11.08 34.18
C LYS A 174 -9.78 -12.51 34.36
N THR A 175 -10.30 -13.23 35.35
CA THR A 175 -10.26 -14.70 35.36
C THR A 175 -11.24 -15.19 34.30
N ASP A 176 -10.75 -15.90 33.28
CA ASP A 176 -11.51 -16.45 32.15
C ASP A 176 -12.54 -17.51 32.61
N GLU A 177 -13.65 -17.09 33.26
CA GLU A 177 -14.74 -18.01 33.63
C GLU A 177 -16.06 -17.77 32.87
N THR A 178 -16.15 -16.76 31.99
CA THR A 178 -17.26 -16.67 31.05
C THR A 178 -16.77 -16.33 29.65
N ASN A 179 -16.82 -17.34 28.77
CA ASN A 179 -16.81 -17.21 27.31
C ASN A 179 -18.09 -16.50 26.84
N ASP A 180 -18.29 -15.24 27.25
CA ASP A 180 -19.18 -14.35 26.52
C ASP A 180 -18.40 -13.87 25.30
N ALA A 181 -18.34 -14.75 24.30
CA ALA A 181 -17.92 -14.41 22.97
C ALA A 181 -18.83 -13.27 22.49
N ALA A 182 -18.29 -12.06 22.49
CA ALA A 182 -18.80 -11.01 21.62
C ALA A 182 -18.95 -11.62 20.22
N PRO A 183 -20.00 -11.24 19.45
CA PRO A 183 -20.21 -11.79 18.12
C PRO A 183 -18.90 -11.70 17.35
N ALA A 184 -18.50 -12.79 16.69
CA ALA A 184 -17.29 -12.85 15.89
C ALA A 184 -17.41 -11.88 14.70
N GLU A 185 -17.14 -10.60 14.96
CA GLU A 185 -16.72 -9.67 13.92
C GLU A 185 -15.38 -10.16 13.37
N GLU A 186 -15.22 -10.03 12.05
CA GLU A 186 -14.08 -10.56 11.26
C GLU A 186 -12.78 -10.52 12.06
N VAL A 187 -12.21 -11.70 12.29
CA VAL A 187 -11.01 -11.87 13.11
C VAL A 187 -9.86 -11.11 12.44
N ASP A 188 -9.55 -9.89 12.90
CA ASP A 188 -8.39 -9.14 12.41
C ASP A 188 -7.13 -10.02 12.52
N ALA A 189 -6.46 -10.21 11.39
CA ALA A 189 -5.28 -11.06 11.20
C ALA A 189 -4.09 -10.69 12.09
N GLY A 190 -4.14 -9.52 12.73
CA GLY A 190 -3.12 -8.99 13.60
C GLY A 190 -3.13 -9.51 15.05
N LYS A 191 -4.10 -10.31 15.50
CA LYS A 191 -4.21 -10.66 16.94
C LYS A 191 -2.99 -11.36 17.55
N GLU A 192 -2.17 -12.05 16.77
CA GLU A 192 -0.93 -12.65 17.27
C GLU A 192 0.25 -11.65 17.18
N SER A 193 0.53 -10.93 18.27
CA SER A 193 1.75 -10.10 18.50
C SER A 193 1.78 -8.67 17.93
N MET A 194 0.75 -7.87 18.23
CA MET A 194 0.71 -6.41 17.95
C MET A 194 1.32 -5.55 19.08
N HIS A 195 1.58 -6.12 20.24
CA HIS A 195 2.21 -5.43 21.37
C HIS A 195 3.61 -5.96 21.62
N LEU A 196 4.53 -5.05 21.95
CA LEU A 196 5.94 -5.37 22.26
C LEU A 196 6.08 -6.10 23.61
N GLN A 197 5.11 -5.91 24.50
CA GLN A 197 5.08 -6.48 25.83
C GLN A 197 3.71 -7.10 26.08
N VAL A 198 3.69 -8.16 26.89
CA VAL A 198 2.43 -8.78 27.33
C VAL A 198 1.84 -7.92 28.44
N ASP A 199 0.71 -7.29 28.16
CA ASP A 199 -0.14 -6.66 29.18
C ASP A 199 -1.40 -7.50 29.38
N THR A 200 -1.50 -8.11 30.56
CA THR A 200 -2.63 -8.95 30.98
C THR A 200 -3.85 -8.12 31.39
N LEU A 201 -3.64 -6.86 31.80
CA LEU A 201 -4.72 -6.00 32.27
C LEU A 201 -5.48 -5.36 31.10
N LYS A 202 -4.81 -5.09 29.99
CA LYS A 202 -5.37 -4.48 28.76
C LYS A 202 -6.27 -3.28 29.08
N ASN A 203 -5.76 -2.38 29.92
CA ASN A 203 -6.49 -1.20 30.39
C ASN A 203 -6.14 0.01 29.51
N PRO A 204 -7.02 0.46 28.59
CA PRO A 204 -6.74 1.58 27.70
C PRO A 204 -6.54 2.92 28.43
N CYS A 205 -7.15 3.13 29.61
CA CYS A 205 -6.96 4.36 30.37
C CYS A 205 -5.51 4.46 30.89
N LEU A 206 -4.99 3.38 31.47
CA LEU A 206 -3.59 3.32 31.92
C LEU A 206 -2.62 3.40 30.74
N ASP A 207 -2.96 2.77 29.63
CA ASP A 207 -2.17 2.79 28.39
C ASP A 207 -1.99 4.22 27.85
N TYR A 208 -3.08 5.00 27.81
CA TYR A 208 -3.03 6.42 27.41
C TYR A 208 -2.22 7.26 28.40
N VAL A 209 -2.35 7.01 29.70
CA VAL A 209 -1.53 7.71 30.70
C VAL A 209 -0.04 7.43 30.47
N GLN A 210 0.34 6.16 30.23
CA GLN A 210 1.73 5.78 29.99
C GLN A 210 2.30 6.36 28.69
N HIS A 211 1.57 6.18 27.59
CA HIS A 211 2.11 6.37 26.24
C HIS A 211 1.76 7.72 25.62
N ILE A 212 0.82 8.47 26.19
CA ILE A 212 0.46 9.82 25.74
C ILE A 212 0.83 10.84 26.81
N ILE A 213 0.24 10.74 28.01
CA ILE A 213 0.38 11.79 29.03
C ILE A 213 1.79 11.87 29.62
N LEU A 214 2.36 10.72 30.02
CA LEU A 214 3.68 10.64 30.67
C LEU A 214 4.84 10.37 29.69
N CYS A 215 4.56 10.34 28.39
CA CYS A 215 5.57 10.08 27.37
C CYS A 215 6.54 11.27 27.15
N PRO A 216 6.08 12.54 27.12
CA PRO A 216 6.98 13.67 26.98
C PRO A 216 7.94 13.81 28.18
N PRO A 217 9.21 14.20 27.96
CA PRO A 217 10.16 14.40 29.05
C PRO A 217 9.66 15.41 30.09
N GLY A 218 9.68 15.03 31.36
CA GLY A 218 9.24 15.89 32.47
C GLY A 218 7.72 16.04 32.60
N ALA A 219 6.93 15.31 31.82
CA ALA A 219 5.47 15.31 31.96
C ALA A 219 5.03 14.75 33.31
N THR A 220 3.90 15.25 33.80
CA THR A 220 3.29 14.81 35.05
C THR A 220 1.81 14.50 34.84
N PHE A 221 1.28 13.56 35.60
CA PHE A 221 -0.13 13.20 35.58
C PHE A 221 -0.78 13.57 36.91
N THR A 222 -1.89 14.31 36.90
CA THR A 222 -2.61 14.69 38.11
C THR A 222 -3.98 14.03 38.15
N ALA A 223 -4.27 13.27 39.21
CA ALA A 223 -5.55 12.60 39.42
C ALA A 223 -5.85 12.46 40.91
N GLY A 224 -7.11 12.68 41.32
CA GLY A 224 -7.53 12.52 42.72
C GLY A 224 -6.79 13.44 43.71
N GLY A 225 -6.33 14.61 43.26
CA GLY A 225 -5.57 15.56 44.10
C GLY A 225 -4.10 15.22 44.32
N LYS A 226 -3.58 14.19 43.64
CA LYS A 226 -2.16 13.83 43.65
C LYS A 226 -1.55 13.98 42.26
N THR A 227 -0.27 14.34 42.23
CA THR A 227 0.52 14.47 41.00
C THR A 227 1.59 13.38 40.97
N TYR A 228 1.70 12.70 39.85
CA TYR A 228 2.61 11.59 39.60
C TYR A 228 3.58 11.97 38.49
N SER A 229 4.86 11.65 38.67
CA SER A 229 5.92 11.89 37.67
C SER A 229 6.28 10.67 36.84
N ASP A 230 5.73 9.50 37.16
CA ASP A 230 6.05 8.23 36.51
C ASP A 230 4.84 7.30 36.47
N PHE A 231 4.82 6.42 35.47
CA PHE A 231 3.71 5.50 35.24
C PHE A 231 3.59 4.42 36.32
N THR A 232 4.70 3.98 36.90
CA THR A 232 4.71 2.92 37.92
C THR A 232 3.93 3.36 39.15
N SER A 233 4.12 4.59 39.60
CA SER A 233 3.38 5.21 40.70
C SER A 233 1.88 5.32 40.40
N VAL A 234 1.50 5.74 39.20
CA VAL A 234 0.09 5.81 38.77
C VAL A 234 -0.56 4.43 38.79
N LYS A 235 0.09 3.43 38.17
CA LYS A 235 -0.41 2.06 38.10
C LYS A 235 -0.57 1.47 39.50
N SER A 236 0.41 1.66 40.39
CA SER A 236 0.34 1.18 41.77
C SER A 236 -0.80 1.83 42.57
N ALA A 237 -0.98 3.15 42.46
CA ALA A 237 -2.07 3.86 43.13
C ALA A 237 -3.45 3.38 42.63
N PHE A 238 -3.58 3.09 41.33
CA PHE A 238 -4.82 2.56 40.77
C PHE A 238 -5.12 1.12 41.24
N LEU A 239 -4.14 0.23 41.15
CA LEU A 239 -4.32 -1.20 41.45
C LEU A 239 -4.50 -1.47 42.96
N SER A 240 -3.91 -0.64 43.81
CA SER A 240 -4.11 -0.71 45.26
C SER A 240 -5.46 -0.16 45.73
N GLY A 241 -6.19 0.54 44.85
CA GLY A 241 -7.45 1.21 45.17
C GLY A 241 -7.29 2.60 45.81
N GLU A 242 -6.06 3.10 45.96
CA GLU A 242 -5.78 4.47 46.42
C GLU A 242 -6.36 5.52 45.44
N MET A 243 -6.30 5.23 44.14
CA MET A 243 -6.91 6.03 43.08
C MET A 243 -8.13 5.30 42.52
N THR A 244 -9.28 5.97 42.58
CA THR A 244 -10.53 5.44 42.01
C THR A 244 -10.53 5.54 40.48
N GLU A 245 -11.32 4.69 39.83
CA GLU A 245 -11.54 4.74 38.37
C GLU A 245 -12.02 6.12 37.91
N GLN A 246 -12.96 6.72 38.65
CA GLN A 246 -13.47 8.05 38.33
C GLN A 246 -12.37 9.12 38.37
N ASN A 247 -11.47 9.05 39.35
CA ASN A 247 -10.35 10.00 39.47
C ASN A 247 -9.31 9.80 38.36
N LEU A 248 -9.00 8.55 38.02
CA LEU A 248 -8.11 8.22 36.91
C LEU A 248 -8.66 8.75 35.58
N LYS A 249 -9.92 8.43 35.27
CA LYS A 249 -10.60 8.88 34.05
C LYS A 249 -10.70 10.40 33.98
N LYS A 250 -11.04 11.06 35.10
CA LYS A 250 -11.08 12.53 35.14
C LYS A 250 -9.71 13.14 34.85
N GLY A 251 -8.66 12.69 35.53
CA GLY A 251 -7.30 13.19 35.29
C GLY A 251 -6.84 12.94 33.85
N LEU A 252 -7.21 11.80 33.27
CA LEU A 252 -6.93 11.49 31.87
C LEU A 252 -7.67 12.43 30.91
N THR A 253 -8.97 12.67 31.13
CA THR A 253 -9.78 13.62 30.37
C THR A 253 -9.17 15.02 30.40
N ASP A 254 -8.78 15.50 31.59
CA ASP A 254 -8.18 16.83 31.77
C ASP A 254 -6.86 16.93 30.98
N GLY A 255 -5.97 15.94 31.11
CA GLY A 255 -4.69 15.92 30.40
C GLY A 255 -4.83 15.80 28.88
N LEU A 256 -5.78 14.99 28.38
CA LEU A 256 -6.05 14.90 26.94
C LEU A 256 -6.62 16.20 26.38
N ASN A 257 -7.51 16.86 27.13
CA ASN A 257 -8.08 18.13 26.71
C ASN A 257 -7.03 19.23 26.62
N GLU A 258 -6.07 19.27 27.55
CA GLU A 258 -4.94 20.20 27.50
C GLU A 258 -4.07 19.95 26.25
N LEU A 259 -3.75 18.69 25.94
CA LEU A 259 -2.93 18.33 24.77
C LEU A 259 -3.63 18.63 23.43
N LEU A 260 -4.96 18.49 23.36
CA LEU A 260 -5.73 18.72 22.14
C LEU A 260 -6.06 20.20 21.90
N GLU A 261 -5.97 21.04 22.92
CA GLU A 261 -6.37 22.45 22.85
C GLU A 261 -5.65 23.25 21.75
N PRO A 262 -4.32 23.13 21.53
CA PRO A 262 -3.65 23.82 20.43
C PRO A 262 -4.21 23.46 19.06
N VAL A 263 -4.58 22.18 18.87
CA VAL A 263 -5.17 21.70 17.61
C VAL A 263 -6.57 22.28 17.44
N ARG A 264 -7.40 22.27 18.49
CA ARG A 264 -8.76 22.88 18.44
C ARG A 264 -8.71 24.37 18.10
N GLN A 265 -7.77 25.10 18.69
CA GLN A 265 -7.57 26.53 18.43
C GLN A 265 -7.14 26.77 16.98
N HIS A 266 -6.21 25.96 16.44
CA HIS A 266 -5.79 26.04 15.03
C HIS A 266 -6.98 25.91 14.07
N PHE A 267 -7.80 24.88 14.24
CA PHE A 267 -8.97 24.64 13.40
C PHE A 267 -10.14 25.62 13.63
N THR A 268 -10.09 26.43 14.68
CA THR A 268 -11.07 27.49 14.96
C THR A 268 -10.64 28.81 14.30
N ASN A 269 -9.34 29.13 14.40
CA ASN A 269 -8.80 30.44 14.05
C ASN A 269 -8.28 30.51 12.60
N ASP A 270 -7.81 29.39 12.03
CA ASP A 270 -7.35 29.32 10.65
C ASP A 270 -8.49 28.93 9.70
N GLU A 271 -8.78 29.80 8.73
CA GLU A 271 -9.89 29.62 7.80
C GLU A 271 -9.72 28.41 6.88
N ASN A 272 -8.49 28.15 6.43
CA ASN A 272 -8.18 27.03 5.56
C ASN A 272 -8.32 25.70 6.32
N ALA A 273 -7.73 25.60 7.51
CA ALA A 273 -7.85 24.43 8.37
C ALA A 273 -9.32 24.12 8.70
N ARG A 274 -10.09 25.14 9.09
CA ARG A 274 -11.53 25.01 9.36
C ARG A 274 -12.31 24.48 8.14
N THR A 275 -11.98 24.96 6.96
CA THR A 275 -12.61 24.51 5.70
C THR A 275 -12.28 23.05 5.41
N LEU A 276 -11.01 22.64 5.55
CA LEU A 276 -10.58 21.25 5.40
C LEU A 276 -11.31 20.34 6.39
N LEU A 277 -11.42 20.72 7.66
CA LEU A 277 -12.12 19.95 8.68
C LEU A 277 -13.62 19.78 8.33
N ALA A 278 -14.28 20.83 7.83
CA ALA A 278 -15.67 20.75 7.40
C ALA A 278 -15.85 19.74 6.25
N GLN A 279 -14.95 19.74 5.26
CA GLN A 279 -14.94 18.76 4.17
C GLN A 279 -14.71 17.34 4.69
N VAL A 280 -13.73 17.12 5.57
CA VAL A 280 -13.47 15.80 6.16
C VAL A 280 -14.68 15.28 6.94
N ARG A 281 -15.35 16.14 7.72
CA ARG A 281 -16.60 15.79 8.42
C ARG A 281 -17.74 15.47 7.47
N GLN A 282 -17.83 16.17 6.33
CA GLN A 282 -18.81 15.85 5.29
C GLN A 282 -18.54 14.47 4.68
N PHE A 283 -17.28 14.14 4.36
CA PHE A 283 -16.93 12.83 3.81
C PHE A 283 -17.27 11.68 4.77
N LYS A 284 -17.03 11.85 6.08
CA LYS A 284 -17.47 10.90 7.12
C LYS A 284 -18.98 10.63 7.07
N LYS A 285 -19.80 11.65 6.77
CA LYS A 285 -21.27 11.51 6.64
C LYS A 285 -21.70 10.89 5.32
N GLU A 286 -21.00 11.19 4.23
CA GLU A 286 -21.26 10.62 2.90
C GLU A 286 -20.96 9.13 2.86
N ASP A 287 -19.84 8.68 3.43
CA ASP A 287 -19.50 7.24 3.45
C ASP A 287 -20.55 6.38 4.21
N LEU A 288 -21.31 6.99 5.13
CA LEU A 288 -22.41 6.33 5.87
C LEU A 288 -23.72 6.19 5.06
N LYS A 289 -23.83 6.88 3.92
CA LYS A 289 -24.94 6.77 2.97
C LYS A 289 -24.37 6.21 1.66
N ALA A 290 -24.62 4.92 1.38
CA ALA A 290 -24.09 4.19 0.23
C ALA A 290 -23.80 5.07 -1.01
N ALA A 291 -22.56 4.98 -1.50
CA ALA A 291 -22.03 5.80 -2.59
C ALA A 291 -22.95 5.78 -3.82
N SER A 292 -23.39 6.97 -4.26
CA SER A 292 -23.94 7.15 -5.60
C SER A 292 -22.87 6.84 -6.64
N SER A 293 -23.29 6.13 -7.68
CA SER A 293 -22.51 5.80 -8.87
C SER A 293 -22.42 7.02 -9.79
N ASP A 294 -21.83 8.12 -9.32
CA ASP A 294 -21.43 9.18 -10.24
C ASP A 294 -20.21 8.69 -11.04
N GLU A 295 -20.28 8.82 -12.37
CA GLU A 295 -19.26 8.42 -13.33
C GLU A 295 -17.91 9.05 -12.94
N LYS A 296 -17.08 8.29 -12.19
CA LYS A 296 -15.70 8.68 -11.94
C LYS A 296 -14.96 8.57 -13.27
N GLU A 297 -14.41 9.69 -13.73
CA GLU A 297 -13.50 9.73 -14.86
C GLU A 297 -12.40 8.67 -14.65
N GLU A 298 -12.38 7.67 -15.53
CA GLU A 298 -11.52 6.50 -15.37
C GLU A 298 -10.08 6.88 -15.72
N ARG A 299 -9.28 7.15 -14.68
CA ARG A 299 -7.85 7.43 -14.84
C ARG A 299 -7.13 6.17 -15.33
N ARG A 300 -6.71 6.20 -16.60
CA ARG A 300 -5.87 5.16 -17.22
C ARG A 300 -4.81 5.74 -18.12
N LEU A 301 -3.74 4.98 -18.34
CA LEU A 301 -2.76 5.31 -19.38
C LEU A 301 -3.48 5.41 -20.74
N ASN A 302 -3.09 6.40 -21.54
CA ASN A 302 -3.55 6.55 -22.92
C ASN A 302 -2.34 6.84 -23.81
N LEU A 303 -1.87 5.83 -24.54
CA LEU A 303 -0.67 5.95 -25.37
C LEU A 303 -0.86 6.78 -26.64
N VAL A 304 -2.11 7.00 -27.06
CA VAL A 304 -2.43 7.95 -28.14
C VAL A 304 -2.24 9.37 -27.65
N ALA A 305 -2.76 9.69 -26.45
CA ALA A 305 -2.66 11.02 -25.86
C ALA A 305 -1.22 11.43 -25.54
N THR A 306 -0.36 10.46 -25.20
CA THR A 306 1.08 10.70 -24.98
C THR A 306 1.91 10.73 -26.28
N GLY A 307 1.28 10.44 -27.43
CA GLY A 307 1.94 10.39 -28.74
C GLY A 307 2.87 9.18 -28.95
N LYS A 308 2.81 8.18 -28.07
CA LYS A 308 3.59 6.94 -28.20
C LYS A 308 3.04 6.02 -29.30
N ILE A 309 1.76 6.12 -29.60
CA ILE A 309 1.14 5.50 -30.78
C ILE A 309 0.30 6.56 -31.52
N SER A 310 0.13 6.39 -32.84
CA SER A 310 -0.56 7.38 -33.67
C SER A 310 -2.08 7.37 -33.53
N SER A 311 -2.68 6.23 -33.16
CA SER A 311 -4.12 6.04 -33.08
C SER A 311 -4.47 4.79 -32.27
N ALA A 312 -5.65 4.80 -31.64
CA ALA A 312 -6.24 3.60 -31.03
C ALA A 312 -6.70 2.60 -32.11
N GLY A 313 -7.13 1.41 -31.69
CA GLY A 313 -7.71 0.42 -32.59
C GLY A 313 -6.69 -0.32 -33.48
N GLY A 314 -5.41 -0.31 -33.10
CA GLY A 314 -4.35 -1.04 -33.80
C GLY A 314 -4.41 -2.55 -33.60
N HIS A 315 -3.60 -3.28 -34.37
CA HIS A 315 -3.26 -4.67 -34.13
C HIS A 315 -1.97 -4.74 -33.32
N VAL A 316 -2.05 -5.21 -32.08
CA VAL A 316 -0.91 -5.29 -31.16
C VAL A 316 -0.39 -6.72 -31.12
N VAL A 317 0.91 -6.89 -31.37
CA VAL A 317 1.64 -8.14 -31.12
C VAL A 317 2.57 -7.91 -29.94
N PHE A 318 2.40 -8.69 -28.88
CA PHE A 318 3.35 -8.71 -27.78
C PHE A 318 4.50 -9.63 -28.11
N ALA A 319 5.73 -9.12 -28.04
CA ALA A 319 6.92 -9.95 -28.15
C ALA A 319 6.97 -10.96 -26.98
N PRO A 320 7.49 -12.18 -27.21
CA PRO A 320 7.77 -13.11 -26.12
C PRO A 320 8.79 -12.51 -25.16
N LEU A 321 8.72 -12.91 -23.89
CA LEU A 321 9.69 -12.45 -22.90
C LEU A 321 11.12 -12.86 -23.33
N PRO A 322 12.13 -12.01 -23.07
CA PRO A 322 13.53 -12.29 -23.40
C PRO A 322 14.03 -13.64 -22.89
N THR A 323 14.77 -14.34 -23.75
CA THR A 323 15.46 -15.58 -23.39
C THR A 323 16.94 -15.46 -23.75
N ALA A 324 17.77 -16.33 -23.18
CA ALA A 324 19.20 -16.39 -23.52
C ALA A 324 19.46 -16.88 -24.97
N SER A 325 18.43 -17.35 -25.68
CA SER A 325 18.56 -17.99 -26.99
C SER A 325 17.36 -17.66 -27.88
N PRO A 326 17.31 -16.47 -28.50
CA PRO A 326 16.28 -16.15 -29.48
C PRO A 326 16.37 -17.12 -30.67
N THR A 327 15.22 -17.66 -31.09
CA THR A 327 15.16 -18.62 -32.20
C THR A 327 14.59 -17.96 -33.46
N LEU A 328 14.93 -18.52 -34.62
CA LEU A 328 14.31 -18.12 -35.89
C LEU A 328 12.79 -18.30 -35.85
N GLN A 329 12.31 -19.39 -35.23
CA GLN A 329 10.87 -19.67 -35.09
C GLN A 329 10.14 -18.52 -34.37
N MET A 330 10.70 -18.02 -33.26
CA MET A 330 10.11 -16.90 -32.54
C MET A 330 10.01 -15.65 -33.42
N ALA A 331 11.04 -15.36 -34.22
CA ALA A 331 11.02 -14.22 -35.12
C ALA A 331 9.97 -14.40 -36.23
N THR A 332 9.88 -15.59 -36.85
CA THR A 332 8.88 -15.88 -37.88
C THR A 332 7.46 -15.86 -37.34
N ASP A 333 7.23 -16.32 -36.11
CA ASP A 333 5.90 -16.27 -35.47
C ASP A 333 5.45 -14.84 -35.21
N ILE A 334 6.36 -13.96 -34.80
CA ILE A 334 6.05 -12.54 -34.60
C ILE A 334 5.68 -11.88 -35.93
N LEU A 335 6.46 -12.11 -37.00
CA LEU A 335 6.15 -11.58 -38.33
C LEU A 335 4.81 -12.10 -38.85
N ALA A 336 4.54 -13.40 -38.70
CA ALA A 336 3.27 -13.99 -39.09
C ALA A 336 2.09 -13.36 -38.33
N ARG A 337 2.22 -13.14 -37.02
CA ARG A 337 1.19 -12.46 -36.22
C ARG A 337 1.02 -11.00 -36.63
N LEU A 338 2.09 -10.25 -36.86
CA LEU A 338 2.02 -8.87 -37.33
C LEU A 338 1.26 -8.77 -38.67
N ALA A 339 1.48 -9.74 -39.57
CA ALA A 339 0.78 -9.79 -40.85
C ALA A 339 -0.74 -10.04 -40.72
N LEU A 340 -1.21 -10.73 -39.67
CA LEU A 340 -2.64 -10.93 -39.41
C LEU A 340 -3.39 -9.61 -39.11
N GLY A 341 -2.66 -8.53 -38.80
CA GLY A 341 -3.25 -7.21 -38.59
C GLY A 341 -3.91 -6.60 -39.82
N GLY A 342 -3.61 -7.11 -41.03
CA GLY A 342 -4.14 -6.57 -42.29
C GLY A 342 -3.81 -5.07 -42.45
N ASP A 343 -4.83 -4.28 -42.75
CA ASP A 343 -4.71 -2.82 -42.95
C ASP A 343 -4.66 -2.02 -41.64
N LYS A 344 -4.84 -2.67 -40.48
CA LYS A 344 -4.73 -1.99 -39.19
C LYS A 344 -3.29 -1.54 -38.94
N LYS A 345 -3.13 -0.49 -38.14
CA LYS A 345 -1.80 -0.08 -37.64
C LYS A 345 -1.22 -1.17 -36.76
N LYS A 346 -0.01 -1.61 -37.09
CA LYS A 346 0.67 -2.74 -36.44
C LYS A 346 1.59 -2.21 -35.36
N ILE A 347 1.47 -2.77 -34.16
CA ILE A 347 2.27 -2.39 -33.01
C ILE A 347 3.00 -3.63 -32.50
N LEU A 348 4.32 -3.56 -32.40
CA LEU A 348 5.13 -4.57 -31.71
C LEU A 348 5.49 -4.05 -30.33
N PHE A 349 4.97 -4.69 -29.29
CA PHE A 349 5.18 -4.28 -27.90
C PHE A 349 6.25 -5.13 -27.21
N LEU A 350 7.26 -4.46 -26.64
CA LEU A 350 8.42 -5.08 -25.98
C LEU A 350 8.33 -4.91 -24.46
N SER A 351 8.00 -5.98 -23.74
CA SER A 351 7.76 -5.94 -22.28
C SER A 351 9.05 -6.03 -21.45
N ASP A 352 9.94 -5.04 -21.55
CA ASP A 352 11.24 -5.02 -20.88
C ASP A 352 11.17 -4.95 -19.35
N TRP A 353 10.20 -4.24 -18.77
CA TRP A 353 10.01 -4.19 -17.32
C TRP A 353 9.30 -5.44 -16.78
N SER A 354 8.30 -5.98 -17.48
CA SER A 354 7.70 -7.27 -17.12
C SER A 354 8.73 -8.40 -17.23
N ALA A 355 9.62 -8.37 -18.23
CA ALA A 355 10.72 -9.32 -18.33
C ALA A 355 11.61 -9.29 -17.08
N HIS A 356 11.95 -8.10 -16.59
CA HIS A 356 12.75 -7.93 -15.39
C HIS A 356 12.05 -8.48 -14.13
N VAL A 357 10.76 -8.15 -13.92
CA VAL A 357 10.03 -8.64 -12.74
C VAL A 357 9.78 -10.15 -12.79
N CYS A 358 9.68 -10.72 -13.98
CA CYS A 358 9.54 -12.16 -14.21
C CYS A 358 10.88 -12.91 -14.26
N SER A 359 12.00 -12.26 -13.92
CA SER A 359 13.34 -12.86 -13.92
C SER A 359 13.79 -13.44 -15.27
N SER A 360 13.26 -12.93 -16.38
CA SER A 360 13.73 -13.27 -17.72
C SER A 360 15.19 -12.85 -17.91
N CYS A 361 16.02 -13.69 -18.54
CA CYS A 361 17.46 -13.48 -18.65
C CYS A 361 18.13 -13.15 -17.30
N ASP A 362 17.79 -13.87 -16.23
CA ASP A 362 18.27 -13.65 -14.86
C ASP A 362 18.00 -12.22 -14.33
N ALA A 363 16.99 -11.54 -14.88
CA ALA A 363 16.69 -10.13 -14.64
C ALA A 363 17.83 -9.15 -15.02
N ASP A 364 18.80 -9.56 -15.84
CA ASP A 364 19.85 -8.66 -16.29
C ASP A 364 19.31 -7.67 -17.34
N LYS A 365 19.25 -6.40 -16.96
CA LYS A 365 18.70 -5.31 -17.80
C LYS A 365 19.46 -5.16 -19.13
N LYS A 366 20.77 -5.45 -19.16
CA LYS A 366 21.56 -5.35 -20.39
C LYS A 366 21.27 -6.54 -21.31
N ALA A 367 21.12 -7.75 -20.75
CA ALA A 367 20.72 -8.94 -21.50
C ALA A 367 19.32 -8.79 -22.09
N ILE A 368 18.36 -8.28 -21.32
CA ILE A 368 17.00 -7.96 -21.80
C ILE A 368 17.05 -6.95 -22.97
N ALA A 369 17.79 -5.85 -22.81
CA ALA A 369 17.92 -4.83 -23.86
C ALA A 369 18.65 -5.38 -25.11
N ALA A 370 19.69 -6.18 -24.92
CA ALA A 370 20.43 -6.83 -26.00
C ALA A 370 19.54 -7.81 -26.77
N TYR A 371 18.73 -8.61 -26.06
CA TYR A 371 17.76 -9.51 -26.66
C TYR A 371 16.78 -8.76 -27.56
N HIS A 372 16.17 -7.67 -27.09
CA HIS A 372 15.26 -6.86 -27.92
C HIS A 372 15.98 -6.23 -29.12
N THR A 373 17.23 -5.80 -28.96
CA THR A 373 18.03 -5.27 -30.06
C THR A 373 18.28 -6.33 -31.15
N VAL A 374 18.64 -7.56 -30.75
CA VAL A 374 18.84 -8.70 -31.66
C VAL A 374 17.52 -9.08 -32.33
N LEU A 375 16.43 -9.17 -31.56
CA LEU A 375 15.10 -9.50 -32.08
C LEU A 375 14.67 -8.49 -33.15
N LEU A 376 14.71 -7.19 -32.86
CA LEU A 376 14.32 -6.15 -33.81
C LEU A 376 15.19 -6.14 -35.07
N SER A 377 16.50 -6.38 -34.91
CA SER A 377 17.41 -6.48 -36.05
C SER A 377 17.10 -7.70 -36.92
N GLY A 378 16.77 -8.83 -36.29
CA GLY A 378 16.33 -10.05 -36.97
C GLY A 378 15.03 -9.85 -37.73
N LEU A 379 14.00 -9.29 -37.09
CA LEU A 379 12.70 -9.00 -37.72
C LEU A 379 12.84 -8.09 -38.95
N ARG A 380 13.61 -6.99 -38.83
CA ARG A 380 13.89 -6.06 -39.93
C ARG A 380 14.69 -6.69 -41.06
N SER A 381 15.54 -7.68 -40.75
CA SER A 381 16.31 -8.40 -41.76
C SER A 381 15.48 -9.45 -42.50
N LEU A 382 14.53 -10.09 -41.79
CA LEU A 382 13.67 -11.14 -42.33
C LEU A 382 12.52 -10.57 -43.19
N ASP A 383 11.91 -9.47 -42.75
CA ASP A 383 10.85 -8.78 -43.52
C ASP A 383 10.94 -7.25 -43.33
N PRO A 384 11.80 -6.57 -44.10
CA PRO A 384 11.96 -5.12 -44.01
C PRO A 384 10.66 -4.36 -44.33
N ALA A 385 9.92 -4.81 -45.35
CA ALA A 385 8.74 -4.11 -45.84
C ALA A 385 7.59 -4.12 -44.82
N LEU A 386 7.37 -5.25 -44.14
CA LEU A 386 6.41 -5.30 -43.03
C LEU A 386 6.86 -4.43 -41.87
N MET A 387 8.13 -4.51 -41.48
CA MET A 387 8.65 -3.80 -40.31
C MET A 387 8.70 -2.28 -40.48
N ASP A 388 8.74 -1.75 -41.70
CA ASP A 388 8.64 -0.31 -41.97
C ASP A 388 7.25 0.27 -41.61
N ASP A 389 6.18 -0.55 -41.60
CA ASP A 389 4.82 -0.17 -41.19
C ASP A 389 4.52 -0.52 -39.70
N VAL A 390 5.49 -1.10 -38.98
CA VAL A 390 5.32 -1.51 -37.58
C VAL A 390 5.82 -0.44 -36.62
N THR A 391 4.94 0.01 -35.73
CA THR A 391 5.33 0.86 -34.60
C THR A 391 5.87 -0.01 -33.47
N VAL A 392 7.14 0.17 -33.10
CA VAL A 392 7.75 -0.55 -31.97
C VAL A 392 7.59 0.27 -30.71
N VAL A 393 7.01 -0.32 -29.67
CA VAL A 393 6.81 0.32 -28.36
C VAL A 393 7.53 -0.49 -27.29
N THR A 394 8.47 0.15 -26.58
CA THR A 394 9.09 -0.43 -25.39
C THR A 394 8.23 -0.11 -24.17
N GLN A 395 7.98 -1.09 -23.31
CA GLN A 395 7.12 -0.94 -22.14
C GLN A 395 7.64 0.15 -21.18
N SER A 396 8.94 0.18 -20.89
CA SER A 396 9.53 1.26 -20.08
C SER A 396 9.25 2.66 -20.63
N ASP A 397 9.42 2.86 -21.93
CA ASP A 397 9.12 4.14 -22.59
C ASP A 397 7.62 4.50 -22.54
N ALA A 398 6.75 3.49 -22.64
CA ALA A 398 5.31 3.65 -22.50
C ALA A 398 4.94 4.06 -21.07
N ILE A 399 5.47 3.36 -20.07
CA ILE A 399 5.23 3.64 -18.64
C ILE A 399 5.70 5.04 -18.29
N LEU A 400 6.93 5.42 -18.70
CA LEU A 400 7.53 6.71 -18.36
C LEU A 400 6.90 7.90 -19.10
N SER A 401 6.05 7.65 -20.10
CA SER A 401 5.30 8.71 -20.80
C SER A 401 4.18 9.30 -19.94
N ASP A 402 3.59 8.49 -19.06
CA ASP A 402 2.62 8.90 -18.05
C ASP A 402 2.62 7.88 -16.89
N PRO A 403 3.64 7.95 -16.01
CA PRO A 403 3.82 6.94 -14.98
C PRO A 403 2.69 6.99 -13.94
N SER A 404 2.08 8.16 -13.71
CA SER A 404 0.98 8.29 -12.75
C SER A 404 -0.22 7.47 -13.22
N ASN A 405 -0.70 7.70 -14.45
CA ASN A 405 -1.88 7.00 -14.94
C ASN A 405 -1.60 5.52 -15.22
N TYR A 406 -0.38 5.13 -15.63
CA TYR A 406 -0.03 3.72 -15.79
C TYR A 406 -0.17 2.92 -14.49
N TRP A 407 0.47 3.37 -13.41
CA TRP A 407 0.43 2.62 -12.15
C TRP A 407 -0.93 2.72 -11.45
N ILE A 408 -1.70 3.79 -11.70
CA ILE A 408 -3.12 3.82 -11.32
C ILE A 408 -3.91 2.74 -12.07
N SER A 409 -3.69 2.54 -13.38
CA SER A 409 -4.31 1.43 -14.13
C SER A 409 -3.97 0.07 -13.49
N VAL A 410 -2.68 -0.20 -13.24
CA VAL A 410 -2.23 -1.46 -12.62
C VAL A 410 -2.90 -1.69 -11.26
N ILE A 411 -2.97 -0.65 -10.41
CA ILE A 411 -3.63 -0.73 -9.11
C ILE A 411 -5.14 -0.95 -9.25
N ASN A 412 -5.80 -0.27 -10.18
CA ASN A 412 -7.23 -0.41 -10.40
C ASN A 412 -7.57 -1.82 -10.91
N ILE A 413 -6.83 -2.36 -11.87
CA ILE A 413 -6.95 -3.75 -12.32
C ILE A 413 -6.84 -4.68 -11.12
N GLY A 414 -5.78 -4.52 -10.32
CA GLY A 414 -5.56 -5.35 -9.15
C GLY A 414 -6.66 -5.26 -8.09
N ARG A 415 -7.47 -4.19 -8.05
CA ARG A 415 -8.63 -4.07 -7.15
C ARG A 415 -9.84 -4.86 -7.63
N HIS A 416 -9.96 -5.09 -8.95
CA HIS A 416 -11.08 -5.82 -9.54
C HIS A 416 -10.88 -7.33 -9.49
N PHE A 417 -9.65 -7.81 -9.67
CA PHE A 417 -9.34 -9.24 -9.70
C PHE A 417 -8.88 -9.77 -8.35
N ARG A 418 -9.28 -11.00 -8.00
CA ARG A 418 -8.70 -11.71 -6.86
C ARG A 418 -7.29 -12.16 -7.21
N LEU A 419 -6.46 -12.31 -6.18
CA LEU A 419 -5.10 -12.79 -6.36
C LEU A 419 -5.07 -14.18 -7.02
N ASP A 420 -5.94 -15.09 -6.58
CA ASP A 420 -6.02 -16.45 -7.12
C ASP A 420 -6.41 -16.45 -8.61
N ASP A 421 -7.28 -15.51 -9.04
CA ASP A 421 -7.64 -15.35 -10.45
C ASP A 421 -6.41 -14.95 -11.29
N ILE A 422 -5.61 -13.99 -10.79
CA ILE A 422 -4.39 -13.55 -11.47
C ILE A 422 -3.30 -14.63 -11.44
N MET A 423 -3.21 -15.44 -10.38
CA MET A 423 -2.26 -16.54 -10.26
C MET A 423 -2.61 -17.70 -11.22
N GLY A 424 -3.89 -17.90 -11.50
CA GLY A 424 -4.36 -18.99 -12.35
C GLY A 424 -4.06 -20.38 -11.75
N PRO A 425 -4.33 -21.46 -12.49
CA PRO A 425 -4.29 -22.83 -11.96
C PRO A 425 -2.88 -23.37 -11.70
N ASN A 426 -1.87 -22.76 -12.33
CA ASN A 426 -0.51 -23.32 -12.38
C ASN A 426 0.44 -22.71 -11.33
N MET A 427 0.13 -21.52 -10.81
CA MET A 427 0.98 -20.81 -9.86
C MET A 427 0.61 -21.18 -8.43
N LYS A 428 1.62 -21.37 -7.59
CA LYS A 428 1.50 -21.69 -6.18
C LYS A 428 1.99 -20.52 -5.32
N ASP A 429 1.56 -20.49 -4.07
CA ASP A 429 2.02 -19.48 -3.11
C ASP A 429 3.55 -19.54 -2.87
N SER A 430 4.18 -20.67 -3.14
CA SER A 430 5.64 -20.83 -3.06
C SER A 430 6.41 -20.12 -4.17
N ASP A 431 5.74 -19.77 -5.26
CA ASP A 431 6.36 -19.21 -6.46
C ASP A 431 6.64 -17.72 -6.29
N ALA A 432 7.59 -17.20 -7.07
CA ALA A 432 7.96 -15.79 -7.07
C ALA A 432 6.73 -14.91 -7.33
N VAL A 433 6.60 -13.76 -6.68
CA VAL A 433 5.45 -12.86 -6.89
C VAL A 433 5.53 -12.09 -8.21
N GLY A 434 6.71 -12.06 -8.83
CA GLY A 434 6.98 -11.30 -10.05
C GLY A 434 6.00 -11.55 -11.19
N PRO A 435 5.65 -12.80 -11.56
CA PRO A 435 4.63 -13.10 -12.55
C PRO A 435 3.25 -12.49 -12.27
N VAL A 436 2.81 -12.42 -11.01
CA VAL A 436 1.55 -11.74 -10.64
C VAL A 436 1.61 -10.26 -11.04
N VAL A 437 2.70 -9.58 -10.69
CA VAL A 437 2.93 -8.17 -11.05
C VAL A 437 3.01 -8.02 -12.57
N GLY A 438 3.73 -8.91 -13.25
CA GLY A 438 3.88 -8.92 -14.70
C GLY A 438 2.56 -9.09 -15.46
N ARG A 439 1.64 -9.93 -14.95
CA ARG A 439 0.29 -10.11 -15.51
C ARG A 439 -0.57 -8.86 -15.33
N LEU A 440 -0.55 -8.24 -14.15
CA LEU A 440 -1.25 -6.97 -13.92
C LEU A 440 -0.73 -5.85 -14.84
N MET A 441 0.59 -5.78 -15.03
CA MET A 441 1.22 -4.85 -15.98
C MET A 441 0.79 -5.12 -17.42
N ARG A 442 0.68 -6.39 -17.83
CA ARG A 442 0.22 -6.75 -19.18
C ARG A 442 -1.20 -6.27 -19.47
N VAL A 443 -2.12 -6.43 -18.52
CA VAL A 443 -3.49 -5.91 -18.67
C VAL A 443 -3.46 -4.38 -18.77
N ALA A 444 -2.65 -3.70 -17.95
CA ALA A 444 -2.49 -2.24 -18.05
C ALA A 444 -1.89 -1.79 -19.39
N ASP A 445 -0.94 -2.54 -19.94
CA ASP A 445 -0.36 -2.27 -21.26
C ASP A 445 -1.43 -2.37 -22.35
N VAL A 446 -2.26 -3.41 -22.33
CA VAL A 446 -3.38 -3.60 -23.27
C VAL A 446 -4.38 -2.44 -23.17
N MET A 447 -4.80 -2.09 -21.95
CA MET A 447 -5.70 -0.95 -21.72
C MET A 447 -5.11 0.38 -22.18
N GLY A 448 -3.79 0.58 -22.04
CA GLY A 448 -3.10 1.79 -22.46
C GLY A 448 -2.92 1.91 -23.98
N LEU A 449 -2.84 0.77 -24.67
CA LEU A 449 -2.73 0.67 -26.13
C LEU A 449 -4.09 0.79 -26.85
N ASP A 450 -5.19 0.47 -26.16
CA ASP A 450 -6.56 0.49 -26.69
C ASP A 450 -6.69 -0.24 -28.06
N PRO A 451 -6.25 -1.52 -28.16
CA PRO A 451 -6.15 -2.23 -29.43
C PRO A 451 -7.51 -2.70 -29.96
N ALA A 452 -7.64 -2.85 -31.29
CA ALA A 452 -8.77 -3.53 -31.91
C ALA A 452 -8.57 -5.05 -31.99
N SER A 453 -7.32 -5.52 -31.94
CA SER A 453 -6.99 -6.94 -31.78
C SER A 453 -5.60 -7.10 -31.17
N ILE A 454 -5.45 -8.14 -30.36
CA ILE A 454 -4.18 -8.52 -29.76
C ILE A 454 -3.72 -9.89 -30.31
N ALA A 455 -2.42 -10.09 -30.38
CA ALA A 455 -1.82 -11.41 -30.58
C ALA A 455 -0.74 -11.62 -29.51
N LEU A 456 -0.91 -12.71 -28.76
CA LEU A 456 0.01 -13.12 -27.70
C LEU A 456 0.97 -14.21 -28.21
N PRO A 457 2.13 -14.38 -27.56
CA PRO A 457 2.95 -15.59 -27.73
C PRO A 457 2.10 -16.85 -27.52
N THR A 458 2.14 -17.80 -28.45
CA THR A 458 1.54 -19.12 -28.25
C THR A 458 2.45 -19.97 -27.37
N ALA A 459 1.88 -20.60 -26.34
CA ALA A 459 2.56 -21.52 -25.44
C ALA A 459 3.06 -22.78 -26.17
N ALA A 460 4.24 -22.71 -26.78
CA ALA A 460 4.98 -23.90 -27.20
C ALA A 460 5.84 -24.37 -26.02
N GLY A 461 5.26 -25.16 -25.12
CA GLY A 461 5.97 -25.84 -24.03
C GLY A 461 6.63 -24.91 -23.00
N ASP A 462 6.00 -24.75 -21.84
CA ASP A 462 6.60 -24.21 -20.59
C ASP A 462 7.17 -22.78 -20.56
N VAL A 463 6.97 -21.92 -21.57
CA VAL A 463 7.57 -20.57 -21.51
C VAL A 463 6.71 -19.45 -22.07
N ASP A 464 5.47 -19.30 -21.58
CA ASP A 464 5.10 -17.94 -21.17
C ASP A 464 5.91 -17.68 -19.90
N GLY A 465 6.97 -16.87 -19.96
CA GLY A 465 7.85 -16.59 -18.81
C GLY A 465 7.15 -15.98 -17.58
N PHE A 466 5.82 -15.94 -17.59
CA PHE A 466 4.93 -15.72 -16.46
C PHE A 466 4.54 -17.01 -15.70
N GLY A 467 5.13 -18.17 -16.00
CA GLY A 467 4.93 -19.42 -15.25
C GLY A 467 3.53 -20.00 -15.39
N GLY A 468 3.40 -21.00 -16.27
CA GLY A 468 2.19 -21.80 -16.41
C GLY A 468 1.19 -21.23 -17.42
N ALA A 469 0.70 -22.13 -18.27
CA ALA A 469 -0.30 -21.90 -19.30
C ALA A 469 -1.56 -21.19 -18.79
N ASP A 470 -2.19 -20.45 -19.69
CA ASP A 470 -3.46 -19.75 -19.54
C ASP A 470 -3.42 -18.55 -18.57
N VAL A 471 -2.82 -17.44 -19.04
CA VAL A 471 -3.51 -16.16 -18.80
C VAL A 471 -4.77 -16.26 -19.65
N ASP A 472 -5.84 -16.72 -19.01
CA ASP A 472 -7.15 -16.87 -19.61
C ASP A 472 -7.45 -15.62 -20.45
N GLU A 473 -7.90 -15.78 -21.69
CA GLU A 473 -8.45 -14.67 -22.49
C GLU A 473 -9.57 -13.93 -21.70
N ASN A 474 -10.08 -14.52 -20.63
CA ASN A 474 -11.02 -13.92 -19.69
C ASN A 474 -10.43 -12.83 -18.77
N ILE A 475 -9.10 -12.68 -18.63
CA ILE A 475 -8.46 -11.64 -17.78
C ILE A 475 -8.02 -10.41 -18.59
N ILE A 476 -7.67 -10.59 -19.87
CA ILE A 476 -7.25 -9.53 -20.81
C ILE A 476 -8.44 -9.09 -21.64
#